data_AF-A0AA39LVY6-F1
#
_entry.id   AF-A0AA39LVY6-F1
#
_cell.length_a   1.000
_cell.length_b   1.000
_cell.length_c   1.000
_cell.angle_alpha   90.00
_cell.angle_beta   90.00
_cell.angle_gamma   90.00
#
_symmetry.space_group_name_H-M   'P 1'
#
loop_
_entity.id
_entity.type
_entity.pdbx_description
1 polymer ?
#
loop_
_entity_poly.entity_id
_entity_poly.type
_entity_poly.pdbx_seq_one_letter_code
_entity_poly.pdbx_strand_id
1 'polypeptide(L)'
;MSSSESVDVARLVDAREDTIEEDEVGHFLKIISRLMFTYGDSHKPLVECQRYLLRIVYTEMREMIYVAKRNTDSKRRQRRNNIDVADLVFQFRRHPPLLRRLIKYIGYELLKHALLMFDSVQLKEAHIGSATMFNNVISDEQSGSSGGIAKFAMSHDKNEKRGVKAIRAALSDFDVHGQLVKCLEQGDRDPIFDDTVAIRKARFWERCQHMPSELYEQFSGARRYSFLVMPKKKPFVLVKKYVKWLKAERVTRLAVWILNFCSLELVACITEMAVISRRMETATAL
;
A
#
# COMPACT_ATOMS: atom_id res chain seq x y z
N MET A 1 -1.96 -49.22 9.47
CA MET A 1 -3.13 -48.34 9.25
C MET A 1 -2.69 -46.92 9.60
N SER A 2 -2.30 -46.14 8.59
CA SER A 2 -1.91 -44.73 8.76
C SER A 2 -3.12 -43.90 8.30
N SER A 3 -3.79 -43.27 9.24
CA SER A 3 -4.87 -42.32 9.00
C SER A 3 -4.25 -41.00 8.56
N SER A 4 -4.30 -40.71 7.26
CA SER A 4 -4.05 -39.38 6.72
C SER A 4 -5.21 -38.48 7.13
N GLU A 5 -5.00 -37.65 8.16
CA GLU A 5 -5.88 -36.51 8.45
C GLU A 5 -5.85 -35.56 7.25
N SER A 6 -6.99 -35.43 6.60
CA SER A 6 -7.21 -34.46 5.53
C SER A 6 -7.11 -33.06 6.12
N VAL A 7 -6.05 -32.33 5.74
CA VAL A 7 -5.89 -30.91 6.03
C VAL A 7 -7.07 -30.16 5.40
N ASP A 8 -7.86 -29.51 6.24
CA ASP A 8 -9.10 -28.83 5.88
C ASP A 8 -8.76 -27.58 5.05
N VAL A 9 -8.85 -27.67 3.73
CA VAL A 9 -8.49 -26.57 2.82
C VAL A 9 -9.49 -25.42 3.03
N ALA A 10 -9.06 -24.38 3.75
CA ALA A 10 -9.84 -23.15 3.92
C ALA A 10 -10.13 -22.51 2.55
N ARG A 11 -11.34 -22.72 2.03
CA ARG A 11 -11.82 -22.16 0.76
C ARG A 11 -12.04 -20.66 0.91
N LEU A 12 -11.07 -19.86 0.46
CA LEU A 12 -11.23 -18.41 0.36
C LEU A 12 -12.01 -17.97 -0.88
N VAL A 13 -12.17 -18.86 -1.86
CA VAL A 13 -12.83 -18.60 -3.14
C VAL A 13 -13.61 -19.85 -3.56
N ASP A 14 -14.93 -19.72 -3.71
CA ASP A 14 -15.72 -20.76 -4.37
C ASP A 14 -15.42 -20.76 -5.87
N ALA A 15 -15.12 -21.95 -6.38
CA ALA A 15 -14.95 -22.36 -7.77
C ALA A 15 -13.67 -21.90 -8.53
N ARG A 16 -12.77 -22.90 -8.69
CA ARG A 16 -11.76 -23.12 -9.74
C ARG A 16 -10.47 -22.25 -9.66
N GLU A 17 -9.38 -22.91 -9.24
CA GLU A 17 -7.94 -22.58 -9.41
C GLU A 17 -7.17 -21.73 -8.37
N ASP A 18 -7.80 -21.17 -7.34
CA ASP A 18 -7.10 -20.36 -6.33
C ASP A 18 -7.19 -20.95 -4.90
N THR A 19 -6.64 -22.15 -4.68
CA THR A 19 -6.44 -22.68 -3.32
C THR A 19 -5.23 -21.99 -2.68
N ILE A 20 -5.47 -21.18 -1.66
CA ILE A 20 -4.43 -20.55 -0.82
C ILE A 20 -4.21 -21.46 0.39
N GLU A 21 -2.96 -21.73 0.77
CA GLU A 21 -2.63 -22.54 1.95
C GLU A 21 -3.25 -21.93 3.22
N GLU A 22 -3.84 -22.76 4.09
CA GLU A 22 -4.56 -22.30 5.28
C GLU A 22 -3.68 -21.48 6.24
N ASP A 23 -2.40 -21.83 6.37
CA ASP A 23 -1.42 -21.08 7.16
C ASP A 23 -1.12 -19.67 6.58
N GLU A 24 -1.16 -19.55 5.25
CA GLU A 24 -1.04 -18.25 4.58
C GLU A 24 -2.31 -17.42 4.78
N VAL A 25 -3.47 -18.05 4.76
CA VAL A 25 -4.75 -17.42 5.08
C VAL A 25 -4.77 -16.89 6.52
N GLY A 26 -4.38 -17.71 7.50
CA GLY A 26 -4.37 -17.33 8.91
C GLY A 26 -3.51 -16.10 9.19
N HIS A 27 -2.40 -15.95 8.45
CA HIS A 27 -1.56 -14.76 8.51
C HIS A 27 -2.29 -13.48 8.12
N PHE A 28 -2.99 -13.48 6.98
CA PHE A 28 -3.70 -12.31 6.50
C PHE A 28 -4.99 -12.04 7.28
N LEU A 29 -5.68 -13.08 7.76
CA LEU A 29 -6.82 -12.91 8.66
C LEU A 29 -6.44 -12.14 9.92
N LYS A 30 -5.27 -12.43 10.50
CA LYS A 30 -4.75 -11.67 11.65
C LYS A 30 -4.54 -10.19 11.32
N ILE A 31 -4.04 -9.87 10.13
CA ILE A 31 -3.86 -8.48 9.68
C ILE A 31 -5.24 -7.81 9.50
N ILE A 32 -6.15 -8.45 8.77
CA ILE A 32 -7.52 -7.96 8.55
C ILE A 32 -8.23 -7.68 9.87
N SER A 33 -8.18 -8.62 10.82
CA SER A 33 -8.78 -8.46 12.15
C SER A 33 -8.28 -7.19 12.87
N ARG A 34 -6.97 -6.93 12.84
CA ARG A 34 -6.36 -5.73 13.47
C ARG A 34 -6.74 -4.44 12.74
N LEU A 35 -6.81 -4.48 11.42
CA LEU A 35 -7.23 -3.34 10.61
C LEU A 35 -8.72 -3.04 10.82
N MET A 36 -9.60 -4.04 10.80
CA MET A 36 -11.03 -3.88 11.09
C MET A 36 -11.24 -3.27 12.48
N PHE A 37 -10.52 -3.79 13.48
CA PHE A 37 -10.54 -3.19 14.81
C PHE A 37 -10.05 -1.74 14.78
N THR A 38 -9.03 -1.41 14.00
CA THR A 38 -8.56 -0.01 13.86
C THR A 38 -9.62 0.91 13.25
N TYR A 39 -10.35 0.43 12.23
CA TYR A 39 -11.29 1.24 11.45
C TYR A 39 -12.72 1.32 11.99
N GLY A 40 -12.97 0.77 13.18
CA GLY A 40 -14.22 1.01 13.90
C GLY A 40 -14.98 -0.25 14.29
N ASP A 41 -14.56 -1.41 13.81
CA ASP A 41 -15.21 -2.67 14.20
C ASP A 41 -14.76 -3.14 15.60
N SER A 42 -15.35 -4.23 16.09
CA SER A 42 -14.99 -4.86 17.35
C SER A 42 -13.50 -5.24 17.43
N HIS A 43 -12.95 -5.34 18.65
CA HIS A 43 -11.60 -5.87 18.89
C HIS A 43 -11.47 -7.37 18.58
N LYS A 44 -12.61 -8.05 18.43
CA LYS A 44 -12.74 -9.41 17.92
C LYS A 44 -13.82 -9.42 16.80
N PRO A 45 -13.49 -8.96 15.58
CA PRO A 45 -14.42 -9.05 14.45
C PRO A 45 -14.77 -10.52 14.17
N LEU A 46 -15.98 -10.77 13.66
CA LEU A 46 -16.40 -12.13 13.28
C LEU A 46 -15.47 -12.70 12.20
N VAL A 47 -15.13 -13.99 12.29
CA VAL A 47 -14.16 -14.63 11.38
C VAL A 47 -14.68 -14.66 9.95
N GLU A 48 -15.99 -14.82 9.80
CA GLU A 48 -16.71 -14.80 8.52
C GLU A 48 -16.54 -13.43 7.84
N CYS A 49 -16.69 -12.33 8.59
CA CYS A 49 -16.46 -10.98 8.09
C CYS A 49 -14.99 -10.75 7.71
N GLN A 50 -14.05 -11.27 8.50
CA GLN A 50 -12.62 -11.20 8.18
C GLN A 50 -12.30 -11.93 6.87
N ARG A 51 -12.84 -13.15 6.68
CA ARG A 51 -12.67 -13.94 5.45
C ARG A 51 -13.28 -13.25 4.25
N TYR A 52 -14.50 -12.72 4.41
CA TYR A 52 -15.20 -11.98 3.36
C TYR A 52 -14.40 -10.74 2.90
N LEU A 53 -13.94 -9.92 3.86
CA LEU A 53 -13.14 -8.74 3.56
C LEU A 53 -11.79 -9.11 2.94
N LEU A 54 -11.12 -10.16 3.43
CA LEU A 54 -9.87 -10.65 2.85
C LEU A 54 -10.05 -11.09 1.39
N ARG A 55 -11.17 -11.74 1.06
CA ARG A 55 -11.52 -12.14 -0.30
C ARG A 55 -11.74 -10.93 -1.21
N ILE A 56 -12.43 -9.90 -0.74
CA ILE A 56 -12.59 -8.65 -1.51
C ILE A 56 -11.23 -8.02 -1.78
N VAL A 57 -10.39 -7.85 -0.75
CA VAL A 57 -9.04 -7.29 -0.91
C VAL A 57 -8.24 -8.10 -1.91
N TYR A 58 -8.23 -9.44 -1.80
CA TYR A 58 -7.54 -10.30 -2.75
C TYR A 58 -7.97 -10.06 -4.20
N THR A 59 -9.29 -10.04 -4.43
CA THR A 59 -9.89 -9.90 -5.76
C THR A 59 -9.55 -8.55 -6.38
N GLU A 60 -9.79 -7.46 -5.64
CA GLU A 60 -9.54 -6.09 -6.10
C GLU A 60 -8.04 -5.84 -6.36
N MET A 61 -7.17 -6.36 -5.49
CA MET A 61 -5.73 -6.20 -5.67
C MET A 61 -5.21 -7.00 -6.87
N ARG A 62 -5.76 -8.18 -7.14
CA ARG A 62 -5.41 -8.97 -8.33
C ARG A 62 -5.88 -8.30 -9.61
N GLU A 63 -7.07 -7.71 -9.61
CA GLU A 63 -7.57 -6.96 -10.76
C GLU A 63 -6.68 -5.75 -11.04
N MET A 64 -6.28 -5.01 -10.01
CA MET A 64 -5.35 -3.88 -10.15
C MET A 64 -3.99 -4.30 -10.74
N ILE A 65 -3.46 -5.46 -10.33
CA ILE A 65 -2.24 -6.04 -10.90
C ILE A 65 -2.45 -6.44 -12.36
N TYR A 66 -3.59 -7.06 -12.69
CA TYR A 66 -3.93 -7.44 -14.05
C TYR A 66 -4.00 -6.23 -14.99
N VAL A 67 -4.70 -5.16 -14.56
CA VAL A 67 -4.78 -3.90 -15.29
C VAL A 67 -3.39 -3.24 -15.42
N ALA A 68 -2.57 -3.30 -14.37
CA ALA A 68 -1.20 -2.78 -14.41
C ALA A 68 -0.36 -3.50 -15.46
N LYS A 69 -0.41 -4.84 -15.51
CA LYS A 69 0.30 -5.64 -16.53
C LYS A 69 -0.12 -5.26 -17.95
N ARG A 70 -1.43 -5.10 -18.20
CA ARG A 70 -1.92 -4.64 -19.51
C ARG A 70 -1.41 -3.24 -19.88
N ASN A 71 -1.29 -2.34 -18.90
CA ASN A 71 -0.70 -1.02 -19.12
C ASN A 71 0.79 -1.10 -19.46
N THR A 72 1.55 -1.99 -18.80
CA THR A 72 2.95 -2.25 -19.10
C THR A 72 3.11 -2.75 -20.55
N ASP A 73 2.30 -3.72 -20.96
CA ASP A 73 2.37 -4.35 -22.29
C ASP A 73 1.98 -3.39 -23.43
N SER A 74 0.98 -2.53 -23.20
CA SER A 74 0.47 -1.61 -24.23
C SER A 74 1.36 -0.37 -24.45
N LYS A 75 2.00 0.15 -23.40
CA LYS A 75 2.79 1.39 -23.47
C LYS A 75 4.26 1.17 -23.84
N ARG A 76 4.79 -0.05 -23.70
CA ARG A 76 6.22 -0.32 -23.88
C ARG A 76 6.41 -1.50 -24.84
N ARG A 77 6.81 -1.20 -26.08
CA ARG A 77 7.44 -2.16 -27.02
C ARG A 77 8.81 -2.70 -26.51
N GLN A 78 9.06 -2.69 -25.20
CA GLN A 78 10.33 -3.05 -24.56
C GLN A 78 10.17 -4.18 -23.55
N ARG A 79 11.19 -5.04 -23.52
CA ARG A 79 11.44 -6.27 -22.75
C ARG A 79 11.32 -6.19 -21.20
N ARG A 80 10.63 -5.22 -20.62
CA ARG A 80 10.49 -5.09 -19.16
C ARG A 80 9.27 -5.87 -18.68
N ASN A 81 9.53 -7.01 -18.08
CA ASN A 81 8.49 -7.88 -17.52
C ASN A 81 8.05 -7.49 -16.09
N ASN A 82 8.42 -6.28 -15.62
CA ASN A 82 8.18 -5.86 -14.23
C ASN A 82 7.16 -4.73 -14.19
N ILE A 83 6.14 -4.88 -13.33
CA ILE A 83 5.15 -3.83 -13.02
C ILE A 83 5.86 -2.74 -12.21
N ASP A 84 5.82 -1.51 -12.71
CA ASP A 84 6.44 -0.36 -12.09
C ASP A 84 5.41 0.65 -11.55
N VAL A 85 5.90 1.70 -10.90
CA VAL A 85 5.11 2.77 -10.28
C VAL A 85 4.14 3.40 -11.27
N ALA A 86 4.59 3.69 -12.50
CA ALA A 86 3.75 4.32 -13.52
C ALA A 86 2.54 3.46 -13.91
N ASP A 87 2.68 2.14 -13.91
CA ASP A 87 1.62 1.20 -14.28
C ASP A 87 0.47 1.18 -13.26
N LEU A 88 0.80 1.43 -11.99
CA LEU A 88 -0.16 1.55 -10.89
C LEU A 88 -0.70 2.98 -10.77
N VAL A 89 0.16 4.00 -10.76
CA VAL A 89 -0.21 5.41 -10.56
C VAL A 89 -1.17 5.89 -11.65
N PHE A 90 -1.00 5.43 -12.90
CA PHE A 90 -1.90 5.75 -14.02
C PHE A 90 -3.36 5.36 -13.77
N GLN A 91 -3.61 4.31 -12.98
CA GLN A 91 -4.97 3.86 -12.65
C GLN A 91 -5.70 4.88 -11.78
N PHE A 92 -4.98 5.65 -10.97
CA PHE A 92 -5.54 6.66 -10.07
C PHE A 92 -5.66 8.06 -10.69
N ARG A 93 -5.42 8.23 -12.00
CA ARG A 93 -5.48 9.55 -12.67
C ARG A 93 -6.81 10.31 -12.50
N ARG A 94 -7.90 9.58 -12.24
CA ARG A 94 -9.25 10.13 -12.00
C ARG A 94 -9.58 10.32 -10.52
N HIS A 95 -8.64 10.02 -9.63
CA HIS A 95 -8.83 10.10 -8.17
C HIS A 95 -7.71 10.93 -7.52
N PRO A 96 -7.63 12.25 -7.78
CA PRO A 96 -6.60 13.12 -7.18
C PRO A 96 -6.52 13.07 -5.64
N PRO A 97 -7.64 13.02 -4.88
CA PRO A 97 -7.59 12.83 -3.42
C PRO A 97 -6.79 11.59 -3.00
N LEU A 98 -7.06 10.45 -3.64
CA LEU A 98 -6.41 9.19 -3.32
C LEU A 98 -4.93 9.23 -3.68
N LEU A 99 -4.56 9.85 -4.81
CA LEU A 99 -3.17 10.11 -5.19
C LEU A 99 -2.44 10.99 -4.16
N ARG A 100 -3.09 12.04 -3.66
CA ARG A 100 -2.53 12.90 -2.61
C ARG A 100 -2.27 12.10 -1.33
N ARG A 101 -3.21 11.24 -0.93
CA ARG A 101 -3.04 10.34 0.22
C ARG A 101 -1.92 9.32 -0.01
N LEU A 102 -1.79 8.76 -1.21
CA LEU A 102 -0.71 7.85 -1.57
C LEU A 102 0.65 8.54 -1.47
N ILE A 103 0.78 9.75 -2.03
CA ILE A 103 2.02 10.55 -1.95
C ILE A 103 2.37 10.83 -0.49
N LYS A 104 1.41 11.26 0.33
CA LYS A 104 1.60 11.44 1.77
C LYS A 104 2.05 10.13 2.44
N TYR A 105 1.39 9.00 2.14
CA TYR A 105 1.73 7.68 2.69
C TYR A 105 3.18 7.27 2.38
N ILE A 106 3.60 7.38 1.11
CA ILE A 106 4.98 7.10 0.69
C ILE A 106 5.97 8.12 1.27
N GLY A 107 5.51 9.35 1.50
CA GLY A 107 6.25 10.41 2.16
C GLY A 107 6.44 10.23 3.68
N TYR A 108 5.62 9.45 4.39
CA TYR A 108 5.72 9.27 5.83
C TYR A 108 6.72 8.15 6.25
N GLU A 109 7.35 8.34 7.41
CA GLU A 109 8.47 7.60 8.01
C GLU A 109 8.31 6.06 8.17
N LEU A 110 7.14 5.45 7.93
CA LEU A 110 7.00 3.98 7.98
C LEU A 110 7.93 3.27 6.98
N LEU A 111 8.24 3.97 5.87
CA LEU A 111 9.24 3.55 4.90
C LEU A 111 10.67 3.55 5.50
N LYS A 112 11.08 4.48 6.38
CA LYS A 112 12.47 4.52 6.91
C LYS A 112 12.84 3.23 7.65
N HIS A 113 11.98 2.75 8.56
CA HIS A 113 12.28 1.54 9.35
C HIS A 113 12.20 0.24 8.52
N ALA A 114 11.33 0.19 7.51
CA ALA A 114 11.21 -0.99 6.65
C ALA A 114 12.20 -0.98 5.47
N LEU A 115 12.65 0.19 5.01
CA LEU A 115 13.64 0.30 3.93
C LEU A 115 15.07 0.03 4.40
N LEU A 116 15.48 0.63 5.52
CA LEU A 116 16.83 0.47 6.09
C LEU A 116 17.14 -0.98 6.47
N MET A 117 16.10 -1.77 6.79
CA MET A 117 16.23 -3.21 7.08
C MET A 117 16.41 -4.10 5.83
N PHE A 118 16.16 -3.57 4.63
CA PHE A 118 16.26 -4.34 3.38
C PHE A 118 17.64 -4.17 2.73
N ASP A 119 18.29 -3.01 2.90
CA ASP A 119 19.61 -2.72 2.32
C ASP A 119 20.74 -3.53 3.01
N SER A 120 20.53 -4.00 4.24
CA SER A 120 21.50 -4.81 4.97
C SER A 120 21.48 -6.30 4.63
N VAL A 121 20.47 -6.79 3.90
CA VAL A 121 20.30 -8.23 3.58
C VAL A 121 20.87 -8.58 2.19
N GLN A 122 20.85 -7.67 1.21
CA GLN A 122 21.47 -7.94 -0.10
C GLN A 122 23.01 -7.90 -0.10
N LEU A 123 23.64 -7.30 0.92
CA LEU A 123 25.10 -7.30 1.05
C LEU A 123 25.67 -8.61 1.62
N LYS A 124 24.85 -9.54 2.13
CA LYS A 124 25.33 -10.79 2.74
C LYS A 124 25.00 -12.07 1.96
N GLU A 125 24.08 -12.03 0.99
CA GLU A 125 23.73 -13.22 0.18
C GLU A 125 24.37 -13.20 -1.23
N ALA A 126 25.16 -12.18 -1.59
CA ALA A 126 25.83 -12.06 -2.88
C ALA A 126 27.32 -12.49 -2.87
N HIS A 127 27.67 -13.55 -2.14
CA HIS A 127 29.01 -14.16 -2.21
C HIS A 127 29.04 -15.57 -2.80
N ILE A 128 28.03 -15.94 -3.59
CA ILE A 128 28.13 -17.08 -4.51
C ILE A 128 27.44 -16.70 -5.83
N GLY A 129 28.22 -16.25 -6.81
CA GLY A 129 27.90 -16.33 -8.23
C GLY A 129 27.07 -15.19 -8.86
N SER A 130 27.73 -14.43 -9.73
CA SER A 130 27.15 -13.48 -10.72
C SER A 130 26.98 -12.02 -10.27
N ALA A 131 28.11 -11.41 -9.91
CA ALA A 131 28.29 -9.97 -9.88
C ALA A 131 28.49 -9.43 -11.30
N THR A 132 27.41 -9.14 -12.02
CA THR A 132 27.38 -8.25 -13.21
C THR A 132 25.93 -8.15 -13.66
N MET A 133 25.24 -7.02 -13.43
CA MET A 133 24.08 -6.52 -14.21
C MET A 133 23.24 -5.39 -13.54
N PHE A 134 23.64 -4.78 -12.41
CA PHE A 134 22.83 -3.71 -11.79
C PHE A 134 23.54 -2.39 -11.45
N ASN A 135 24.70 -2.11 -12.07
CA ASN A 135 25.41 -0.83 -11.88
C ASN A 135 25.27 0.20 -13.02
N ASN A 136 24.54 -0.09 -14.10
CA ASN A 136 24.46 0.86 -15.22
C ASN A 136 23.18 1.71 -15.18
N VAL A 137 23.11 2.64 -14.22
CA VAL A 137 22.43 3.94 -14.38
C VAL A 137 23.22 5.01 -13.61
N ILE A 138 24.52 5.10 -13.85
CA ILE A 138 25.32 6.31 -13.56
C ILE A 138 26.36 6.40 -14.68
N SER A 139 26.06 7.20 -15.70
CA SER A 139 27.05 7.83 -16.56
C SER A 139 26.47 9.17 -17.03
N ASP A 140 27.40 10.11 -17.19
CA ASP A 140 27.30 11.50 -17.67
C ASP A 140 26.92 12.59 -16.67
N GLU A 141 27.69 13.68 -16.51
CA GLU A 141 29.05 14.03 -16.92
C GLU A 141 29.42 15.31 -16.12
N GLN A 142 30.70 15.55 -15.90
CA GLN A 142 31.25 16.63 -15.08
C GLN A 142 31.41 17.97 -15.83
N SER A 143 31.77 19.01 -15.06
CA SER A 143 32.34 20.32 -15.41
C SER A 143 31.33 21.44 -15.70
N GLY A 144 31.48 22.69 -15.25
CA GLY A 144 32.48 23.39 -14.45
C GLY A 144 32.13 24.89 -14.45
N SER A 145 32.53 25.60 -13.39
CA SER A 145 32.80 27.05 -13.31
C SER A 145 31.70 28.13 -13.50
N SER A 146 31.60 28.94 -12.44
CA SER A 146 31.50 30.41 -12.36
C SER A 146 30.27 31.19 -12.87
N GLY A 147 29.64 31.89 -11.91
CA GLY A 147 29.20 33.29 -12.06
C GLY A 147 27.79 33.52 -12.61
N GLY A 148 26.94 34.21 -11.82
CA GLY A 148 25.73 34.84 -12.37
C GLY A 148 24.56 34.91 -11.40
N ILE A 149 24.34 36.12 -10.89
CA ILE A 149 23.24 36.53 -10.03
C ILE A 149 21.89 36.41 -10.79
N ALA A 150 20.86 35.94 -10.05
CA ALA A 150 19.42 36.09 -10.31
C ALA A 150 18.77 35.33 -11.49
N LYS A 151 18.04 34.26 -11.15
CA LYS A 151 16.61 33.99 -11.43
C LYS A 151 16.39 32.48 -11.48
N PHE A 152 15.70 31.94 -10.47
CA PHE A 152 14.56 31.04 -10.65
C PHE A 152 13.93 30.80 -9.27
N ALA A 153 12.70 31.28 -9.12
CA ALA A 153 11.86 30.92 -7.99
C ALA A 153 11.61 29.40 -7.98
N MET A 154 11.29 28.87 -6.79
CA MET A 154 10.85 27.49 -6.50
C MET A 154 11.98 26.45 -6.35
N SER A 155 12.58 26.35 -5.15
CA SER A 155 13.25 25.11 -4.73
C SER A 155 12.62 24.58 -3.44
N HIS A 156 11.53 23.81 -3.58
CA HIS A 156 11.00 22.95 -2.53
C HIS A 156 11.69 21.56 -2.50
N ASP A 157 12.72 21.33 -3.34
CA ASP A 157 13.05 20.00 -3.86
C ASP A 157 14.36 19.34 -3.35
N LYS A 158 15.10 19.97 -2.41
CA LYS A 158 16.35 19.35 -1.92
C LYS A 158 16.15 18.20 -0.92
N ASN A 159 14.97 18.07 -0.32
CA ASN A 159 14.66 17.04 0.70
C ASN A 159 13.51 16.08 0.32
N GLU A 160 13.00 16.14 -0.90
CA GLU A 160 11.89 15.27 -1.29
C GLU A 160 12.36 13.80 -1.40
N LYS A 161 11.64 12.90 -0.73
CA LYS A 161 12.03 11.48 -0.63
C LYS A 161 12.00 10.82 -2.01
N ARG A 162 12.98 9.97 -2.31
CA ARG A 162 13.15 9.28 -3.61
C ARG A 162 11.86 8.63 -4.14
N GLY A 163 11.05 8.03 -3.26
CA GLY A 163 9.79 7.40 -3.65
C GLY A 163 8.71 8.40 -4.10
N VAL A 164 8.65 9.58 -3.47
CA VAL A 164 7.74 10.65 -3.89
C VAL A 164 8.20 11.21 -5.24
N LYS A 165 9.50 11.43 -5.43
CA LYS A 165 10.06 11.84 -6.73
C LYS A 165 9.69 10.86 -7.84
N ALA A 166 9.78 9.56 -7.58
CA ALA A 166 9.40 8.53 -8.55
C ALA A 166 7.90 8.56 -8.90
N ILE A 167 7.02 8.81 -7.92
CA ILE A 167 5.58 8.96 -8.19
C ILE A 167 5.31 10.23 -9.00
N ARG A 168 5.95 11.35 -8.67
CA ARG A 168 5.81 12.60 -9.45
C ARG A 168 6.32 12.44 -10.87
N ALA A 169 7.47 11.81 -11.07
CA ALA A 169 7.98 11.50 -12.40
C ALA A 169 6.98 10.65 -13.20
N ALA A 170 6.41 9.62 -12.58
CA ALA A 170 5.39 8.79 -13.21
C ALA A 170 4.09 9.55 -13.54
N LEU A 171 3.72 10.57 -12.75
CA LEU A 171 2.57 11.44 -13.05
C LEU A 171 2.84 12.29 -14.29
N SER A 172 4.04 12.84 -14.41
CA SER A 172 4.45 13.65 -15.57
C SER A 172 4.37 12.88 -16.90
N ASP A 173 4.48 11.55 -16.87
CA ASP A 173 4.36 10.71 -18.08
C ASP A 173 2.95 10.73 -18.70
N PHE A 174 1.91 11.09 -17.94
CA PHE A 174 0.53 11.07 -18.44
C PHE A 174 -0.31 12.31 -18.10
N ASP A 175 0.15 13.19 -17.21
CA ASP A 175 -0.49 14.48 -16.95
C ASP A 175 -0.03 15.54 -17.96
N VAL A 176 -0.43 15.36 -19.22
CA VAL A 176 0.00 16.19 -20.36
C VAL A 176 -0.24 17.68 -20.14
N HIS A 177 -1.31 18.05 -19.43
CA HIS A 177 -1.67 19.44 -19.17
C HIS A 177 -1.14 19.98 -17.83
N GLY A 178 -0.46 19.15 -17.04
CA GLY A 178 0.05 19.51 -15.71
C GLY A 178 -1.04 19.86 -14.71
N GLN A 179 -2.30 19.51 -14.96
CA GLN A 179 -3.43 19.87 -14.10
C GLN A 179 -3.45 19.02 -12.83
N LEU A 180 -3.14 17.73 -12.98
CA LEU A 180 -3.11 16.79 -11.87
C LEU A 180 -1.94 17.09 -10.92
N VAL A 181 -0.76 17.37 -11.46
CA VAL A 181 0.43 17.76 -10.68
C VAL A 181 0.17 19.07 -9.93
N LYS A 182 -0.38 20.10 -10.60
CA LYS A 182 -0.76 21.37 -9.95
C LYS A 182 -1.74 21.16 -8.79
N CYS A 183 -2.76 20.34 -9.00
CA CYS A 183 -3.72 19.97 -7.96
C CYS A 183 -3.05 19.27 -6.76
N LEU A 184 -2.08 18.41 -7.00
CA LEU A 184 -1.35 17.72 -5.92
C LEU A 184 -0.41 18.67 -5.15
N GLU A 185 0.15 19.69 -5.82
CA GLU A 185 1.07 20.68 -5.24
C GLU A 185 0.38 21.78 -4.43
N GLN A 186 -0.83 22.18 -4.81
CA GLN A 186 -1.60 23.20 -4.09
C GLN A 186 -1.99 22.76 -2.67
N GLY A 187 -1.86 21.46 -2.36
CA GLY A 187 -1.95 20.94 -1.00
C GLY A 187 -3.30 21.25 -0.34
N ASP A 188 -3.28 21.86 0.84
CA ASP A 188 -4.48 22.22 1.60
C ASP A 188 -5.12 23.55 1.12
N ARG A 189 -4.53 24.24 0.11
CA ARG A 189 -5.08 25.45 -0.51
C ARG A 189 -5.93 25.16 -1.76
N ASP A 190 -6.06 23.89 -2.12
CA ASP A 190 -6.67 23.40 -3.36
C ASP A 190 -8.17 23.11 -3.16
N PRO A 191 -9.04 23.30 -4.18
CA PRO A 191 -10.50 23.11 -4.07
C PRO A 191 -10.94 21.64 -4.03
N ILE A 192 -10.02 20.68 -4.17
CA ILE A 192 -10.32 19.27 -3.99
C ILE A 192 -10.33 18.94 -2.49
N PHE A 193 -11.52 19.08 -1.90
CA PHE A 193 -11.81 18.72 -0.53
C PHE A 193 -11.70 17.20 -0.35
N ASP A 194 -10.67 16.75 0.37
CA ASP A 194 -10.54 15.36 0.84
C ASP A 194 -10.70 15.33 2.36
N ASP A 195 -11.95 15.29 2.80
CA ASP A 195 -12.28 15.14 4.22
C ASP A 195 -12.11 13.73 4.74
N THR A 196 -11.89 12.73 3.88
CA THR A 196 -11.75 11.32 4.28
C THR A 196 -10.78 11.16 5.44
N VAL A 197 -9.61 11.81 5.36
CA VAL A 197 -8.58 11.75 6.42
C VAL A 197 -9.03 12.49 7.67
N ALA A 198 -9.66 13.66 7.51
CA ALA A 198 -10.12 14.48 8.63
C ALA A 198 -11.25 13.78 9.40
N ILE A 199 -12.26 13.27 8.69
CA ILE A 199 -13.38 12.51 9.25
C ILE A 199 -12.87 11.23 9.90
N ARG A 200 -11.96 10.49 9.25
CA ARG A 200 -11.35 9.29 9.85
C ARG A 200 -10.62 9.60 11.14
N LYS A 201 -9.84 10.70 11.17
CA LYS A 201 -9.17 11.18 12.39
C LYS A 201 -10.18 11.57 13.47
N ALA A 202 -11.26 12.27 13.12
CA ALA A 202 -12.32 12.66 14.06
C ALA A 202 -12.99 11.43 14.68
N ARG A 203 -13.35 10.43 13.87
CA ARG A 203 -13.92 9.15 14.36
C ARG A 203 -12.94 8.40 15.25
N PHE A 204 -11.65 8.38 14.90
CA PHE A 204 -10.63 7.75 15.74
C PHE A 204 -10.52 8.45 17.08
N TRP A 205 -10.51 9.78 17.08
CA TRP A 205 -10.45 10.59 18.29
C TRP A 205 -11.64 10.34 19.19
N GLU A 206 -12.86 10.49 18.67
CA GLU A 206 -14.13 10.25 19.38
C GLU A 206 -14.14 8.85 20.02
N ARG A 207 -13.77 7.82 19.24
CA ARG A 207 -13.74 6.45 19.74
C ARG A 207 -12.70 6.25 20.86
N CYS A 208 -11.55 6.90 20.76
CA CYS A 208 -10.48 6.75 21.75
C CYS A 208 -10.82 7.44 23.08
N GLN A 209 -11.65 8.50 23.06
CA GLN A 209 -12.05 9.21 24.28
C GLN A 209 -12.79 8.32 25.29
N HIS A 210 -13.53 7.32 24.80
CA HIS A 210 -14.33 6.43 25.64
C HIS A 210 -13.72 5.02 25.76
N MET A 211 -12.50 4.82 25.28
CA MET A 211 -11.86 3.51 25.25
C MET A 211 -11.14 3.23 26.59
N PRO A 212 -11.43 2.09 27.26
CA PRO A 212 -10.67 1.68 28.44
C PRO A 212 -9.17 1.53 28.14
N SER A 213 -8.31 1.78 29.12
CA SER A 213 -6.85 1.77 28.95
C SER A 213 -6.31 0.49 28.29
N GLU A 214 -6.75 -0.67 28.77
CA GLU A 214 -6.35 -1.98 28.21
C GLU A 214 -6.75 -2.14 26.74
N LEU A 215 -7.94 -1.66 26.38
CA LEU A 215 -8.44 -1.72 25.02
C LEU A 215 -7.71 -0.73 24.11
N TYR A 216 -7.35 0.44 24.66
CA TYR A 216 -6.55 1.45 23.96
C TYR A 216 -5.14 0.96 23.65
N GLU A 217 -4.51 0.20 24.55
CA GLU A 217 -3.21 -0.43 24.28
C GLU A 217 -3.31 -1.42 23.11
N GLN A 218 -4.36 -2.25 23.09
CA GLN A 218 -4.63 -3.17 21.98
C GLN A 218 -4.88 -2.41 20.67
N PHE A 219 -5.61 -1.30 20.71
CA PHE A 219 -5.90 -0.45 19.56
C PHE A 219 -4.62 0.22 19.01
N SER A 220 -3.79 0.77 19.89
CA SER A 220 -2.48 1.33 19.55
C SER A 220 -1.57 0.28 18.90
N GLY A 221 -1.57 -0.95 19.44
CA GLY A 221 -0.88 -2.09 18.84
C GLY A 221 -1.42 -2.45 17.45
N ALA A 222 -2.75 -2.48 17.28
CA ALA A 222 -3.42 -2.80 16.03
C ALA A 222 -3.11 -1.80 14.91
N ARG A 223 -3.02 -0.51 15.22
CA ARG A 223 -2.67 0.56 14.26
C ARG A 223 -1.31 0.41 13.59
N ARG A 224 -0.43 -0.43 14.15
CA ARG A 224 0.91 -0.70 13.62
C ARG A 224 0.93 -1.82 12.58
N TYR A 225 -0.20 -2.47 12.33
CA TYR A 225 -0.32 -3.55 11.36
C TYR A 225 -0.53 -3.01 9.95
N SER A 226 0.07 -3.70 8.98
CA SER A 226 -0.25 -3.64 7.56
C SER A 226 0.14 -4.97 6.91
N PHE A 227 -0.13 -5.14 5.63
CA PHE A 227 0.27 -6.35 4.91
C PHE A 227 1.79 -6.51 4.81
N LEU A 228 2.55 -5.42 4.96
CA LEU A 228 4.02 -5.41 4.90
C LEU A 228 4.71 -5.21 6.25
N VAL A 229 3.95 -4.86 7.30
CA VAL A 229 4.49 -4.52 8.62
C VAL A 229 3.65 -5.16 9.70
N MET A 230 4.28 -5.98 10.53
CA MET A 230 3.69 -6.48 11.77
C MET A 230 4.69 -6.39 12.91
N PRO A 231 4.25 -6.02 14.13
CA PRO A 231 5.11 -6.04 15.30
C PRO A 231 5.79 -7.40 15.47
N LYS A 232 7.09 -7.39 15.78
CA LYS A 232 7.94 -8.58 16.03
C LYS A 232 8.14 -9.51 14.81
N LYS A 233 7.78 -9.08 13.59
CA LYS A 233 8.04 -9.85 12.35
C LYS A 233 8.93 -9.04 11.39
N LYS A 234 9.81 -9.74 10.67
CA LYS A 234 10.76 -9.11 9.74
C LYS A 234 10.02 -8.67 8.46
N PRO A 235 10.13 -7.40 8.02
CA PRO A 235 9.39 -6.89 6.87
C PRO A 235 9.60 -7.68 5.57
N PHE A 236 10.81 -8.17 5.29
CA PHE A 236 11.08 -8.93 4.06
C PHE A 236 10.27 -10.23 3.95
N VAL A 237 10.02 -10.90 5.08
CA VAL A 237 9.18 -12.11 5.12
C VAL A 237 7.75 -11.75 4.76
N LEU A 238 7.26 -10.62 5.26
CA LEU A 238 5.91 -10.13 5.01
C LEU A 238 5.74 -9.70 3.56
N VAL A 239 6.72 -8.97 3.01
CA VAL A 239 6.77 -8.62 1.58
C VAL A 239 6.72 -9.85 0.70
N LYS A 240 7.54 -10.88 0.98
CA LYS A 240 7.56 -12.11 0.19
C LYS A 240 6.21 -12.84 0.25
N LYS A 241 5.61 -12.96 1.45
CA LYS A 241 4.28 -13.57 1.62
C LYS A 241 3.21 -12.78 0.87
N TYR A 242 3.20 -11.47 0.99
CA TYR A 242 2.21 -10.60 0.34
C TYR A 242 2.29 -10.66 -1.19
N VAL A 243 3.50 -10.60 -1.74
CA VAL A 243 3.73 -10.71 -3.19
C VAL A 243 3.34 -12.10 -3.72
N LYS A 244 3.71 -13.17 -2.99
CA LYS A 244 3.32 -14.56 -3.31
C LYS A 244 1.79 -14.70 -3.29
N TRP A 245 1.16 -14.22 -2.23
CA TRP A 245 -0.29 -14.25 -2.07
C TRP A 245 -1.01 -13.60 -3.24
N LEU A 246 -0.62 -12.38 -3.62
CA LEU A 246 -1.20 -11.67 -4.76
C LEU A 246 -0.84 -12.24 -6.14
N LYS A 247 0.00 -13.29 -6.21
CA LYS A 247 0.59 -13.80 -7.47
C LYS A 247 1.26 -12.69 -8.30
N ALA A 248 1.86 -11.74 -7.60
CA ALA A 248 2.43 -10.52 -8.14
C ALA A 248 3.91 -10.72 -8.50
N GLU A 249 4.20 -11.75 -9.30
CA GLU A 249 5.57 -12.01 -9.75
C GLU A 249 6.03 -10.84 -10.63
N ARG A 250 7.19 -10.27 -10.31
CA ARG A 250 7.81 -9.14 -11.02
C ARG A 250 7.14 -7.78 -10.76
N VAL A 251 7.16 -7.33 -9.52
CA VAL A 251 6.73 -5.98 -9.12
C VAL A 251 7.90 -5.22 -8.51
N THR A 252 8.07 -3.93 -8.86
CA THR A 252 9.14 -3.11 -8.26
C THR A 252 8.87 -2.85 -6.78
N ARG A 253 9.92 -2.59 -6.01
CA ARG A 253 9.82 -2.36 -4.55
C ARG A 253 8.81 -1.28 -4.20
N LEU A 254 8.82 -0.16 -4.91
CA LEU A 254 7.90 0.94 -4.67
C LEU A 254 6.46 0.57 -5.06
N ALA A 255 6.27 -0.18 -6.14
CA ALA A 255 4.96 -0.70 -6.52
C ALA A 255 4.37 -1.64 -5.44
N VAL A 256 5.18 -2.45 -4.75
CA VAL A 256 4.70 -3.24 -3.59
C VAL A 256 4.14 -2.35 -2.47
N TRP A 257 4.77 -1.22 -2.17
CA TRP A 257 4.27 -0.26 -1.18
C TRP A 257 2.97 0.43 -1.63
N ILE A 258 2.83 0.72 -2.92
CA ILE A 258 1.59 1.24 -3.50
C ILE A 258 0.47 0.20 -3.36
N LEU A 259 0.74 -1.06 -3.68
CA LEU A 259 -0.23 -2.14 -3.50
C LEU A 259 -0.65 -2.29 -2.03
N ASN A 260 0.29 -2.20 -1.09
CA ASN A 260 -0.04 -2.23 0.33
C ASN A 260 -0.90 -1.03 0.76
N PHE A 261 -0.59 0.19 0.29
CA PHE A 261 -1.44 1.35 0.52
C PHE A 261 -2.88 1.10 0.05
N CYS A 262 -3.05 0.55 -1.15
CA CYS A 262 -4.38 0.27 -1.69
C CYS A 262 -5.12 -0.79 -0.87
N SER A 263 -4.44 -1.84 -0.45
CA SER A 263 -5.04 -2.85 0.44
C SER A 263 -5.49 -2.25 1.77
N LEU A 264 -4.70 -1.36 2.36
CA LEU A 264 -5.07 -0.65 3.59
C LEU A 264 -6.29 0.25 3.38
N GLU A 265 -6.33 1.02 2.30
CA GLU A 265 -7.47 1.89 1.99
C GLU A 265 -8.75 1.08 1.68
N LEU A 266 -8.65 -0.07 1.00
CA LEU A 266 -9.80 -0.97 0.77
C LEU A 266 -10.39 -1.46 2.10
N VAL A 267 -9.54 -1.95 3.00
CA VAL A 267 -9.96 -2.40 4.34
C VAL A 267 -10.59 -1.26 5.13
N ALA A 268 -9.98 -0.07 5.08
CA ALA A 268 -10.49 1.12 5.74
C ALA A 268 -11.90 1.49 5.24
N CYS A 269 -12.04 1.68 3.93
CA CYS A 269 -13.30 2.11 3.32
C CYS A 269 -14.43 1.12 3.60
N ILE A 270 -14.20 -0.18 3.40
CA ILE A 270 -15.26 -1.19 3.60
C ILE A 270 -15.66 -1.28 5.08
N THR A 271 -14.68 -1.30 5.99
CA THR A 271 -14.99 -1.38 7.43
C THR A 271 -15.73 -0.13 7.91
N GLU A 272 -15.27 1.07 7.51
CA GLU A 272 -15.90 2.33 7.89
C GLU A 272 -17.34 2.41 7.38
N MET A 273 -17.57 2.05 6.11
CA MET A 273 -18.91 2.04 5.53
C MET A 273 -19.84 1.03 6.22
N ALA A 274 -19.34 -0.15 6.57
CA ALA A 274 -20.12 -1.14 7.34
C ALA A 274 -20.50 -0.61 8.73
N VAL A 275 -19.57 0.04 9.43
CA VAL A 275 -19.82 0.63 10.76
C VAL A 275 -20.84 1.77 10.66
N ILE A 276 -20.73 2.63 9.64
CA ILE A 276 -21.67 3.73 9.41
C ILE A 276 -23.07 3.18 9.12
N SER A 277 -23.18 2.21 8.21
CA SER A 277 -24.46 1.60 7.83
C SER A 277 -25.16 0.99 9.05
N ARG A 278 -24.43 0.24 9.87
CA ARG A 278 -24.94 -0.34 11.13
C ARG A 278 -25.47 0.73 12.10
N ARG A 279 -24.78 1.87 12.22
CA ARG A 279 -25.24 2.99 13.08
C ARG A 279 -26.53 3.61 12.55
N MET A 280 -26.65 3.77 11.24
CA MET A 280 -27.85 4.31 10.60
C MET A 280 -29.05 3.37 10.76
N GLU A 281 -28.85 2.06 10.63
CA GLU A 281 -29.88 1.04 10.86
C GLU A 281 -30.36 1.06 12.32
N THR A 282 -29.45 1.16 13.29
CA THR A 282 -29.84 1.25 14.71
C THR A 282 -30.58 2.55 15.03
N ALA A 283 -30.19 3.68 14.41
CA ALA A 283 -30.84 4.96 14.63
C ALA A 283 -32.25 5.06 14.01
N THR A 284 -32.53 4.28 12.95
CA THR A 284 -33.86 4.24 12.29
C THR A 284 -34.81 3.24 12.94
N ALA A 285 -34.30 2.31 13.75
CA ALA A 285 -35.10 1.34 14.50
C ALA A 285 -35.63 1.85 15.85
N LEU A 286 -35.24 3.07 16.25
CA LEU A 286 -35.65 3.78 17.46
C LEU A 286 -36.68 4.88 17.12
#